data_AF-A0A0R3UAH9-F1
#
_entry.id   AF-A0A0R3UAH9-F1
#
_cell.length_a   1.000
_cell.length_b   1.000
_cell.length_c   1.000
_cell.angle_alpha   90.00
_cell.angle_beta   90.00
_cell.angle_gamma   90.00
#
_symmetry.space_group_name_H-M   'P 1'
#
loop_
_entity.id
_entity.type
_entity.pdbx_description
1 polymer ?
#
loop_
_entity_poly.entity_id
_entity_poly.type
_entity_poly.pdbx_seq_one_letter_code
_entity_poly.pdbx_strand_id
1 'polypeptide(L)'
;MDNTIMLCACQENEDLPQLAELPADLFTACLTTPIRTALKWHWLKYNKYFPGYIDEELLDRIPGTPGNRMSLLGEINWIFTAVTDTIAWCSFPPELFQKLFRQDLLVASIYRNYLLAERLMRAFGCHPCSWPKLKPTHNHHIW
;
A
#
# COMPACT_ATOMS: atom_id res chain seq x y z
N MET A 1 18.97 12.68 -15.27
CA MET A 1 18.16 11.69 -14.51
C MET A 1 17.10 12.36 -13.63
N ASP A 2 16.98 13.69 -13.61
CA ASP A 2 16.14 14.43 -12.64
C ASP A 2 14.61 14.25 -12.82
N ASN A 3 14.18 13.69 -13.96
CA ASN A 3 12.77 13.39 -14.28
C ASN A 3 12.44 11.89 -14.31
N THR A 4 13.35 11.01 -13.87
CA THR A 4 13.08 9.57 -13.86
C THR A 4 12.50 9.16 -12.50
N ILE A 5 11.38 8.43 -12.53
CA ILE A 5 10.79 7.78 -11.36
C ILE A 5 10.91 6.27 -11.55
N MET A 6 11.39 5.56 -10.54
CA MET A 6 11.51 4.10 -10.56
C MET A 6 10.94 3.52 -9.28
N LEU A 7 10.24 2.41 -9.38
CA LEU A 7 9.71 1.65 -8.26
C LEU A 7 10.02 0.17 -8.50
N CYS A 8 10.73 -0.44 -7.57
CA CYS A 8 11.19 -1.83 -7.66
C CYS A 8 10.63 -2.63 -6.48
N ALA A 9 10.26 -3.87 -6.75
CA ALA A 9 9.61 -4.73 -5.77
C ALA A 9 10.56 -5.22 -4.66
N CYS A 10 11.83 -5.43 -4.98
CA CYS A 10 12.83 -6.00 -4.08
C CYS A 10 14.23 -5.38 -4.30
N GLN A 11 15.16 -5.67 -3.39
CA GLN A 11 16.58 -5.37 -3.59
C GLN A 11 17.27 -6.39 -4.49
N GLU A 12 18.50 -6.08 -4.93
CA GLU A 12 19.31 -6.92 -5.83
C GLU A 12 19.49 -8.36 -5.33
N ASN A 13 19.56 -8.57 -4.01
CA ASN A 13 19.80 -9.86 -3.38
C ASN A 13 18.55 -10.46 -2.71
N GLU A 14 17.36 -10.06 -3.15
CA GLU A 14 16.09 -10.49 -2.58
C GLU A 14 15.16 -11.13 -3.61
N ASP A 15 14.50 -12.20 -3.20
CA ASP A 15 13.46 -12.84 -3.97
C ASP A 15 12.06 -12.38 -3.52
N LEU A 16 11.10 -12.43 -4.44
CA LEU A 16 9.70 -12.19 -4.11
C LEU A 16 9.13 -13.31 -3.24
N PRO A 17 8.16 -13.00 -2.36
CA PRO A 17 7.54 -14.01 -1.51
C PRO A 17 6.77 -15.05 -2.35
N GLN A 18 7.01 -16.33 -2.09
CA GLN A 18 6.39 -17.46 -2.80
C GLN A 18 5.27 -18.15 -2.00
N LEU A 19 4.58 -17.40 -1.13
CA LEU A 19 3.50 -17.93 -0.30
C LEU A 19 2.23 -18.11 -1.12
N ALA A 20 1.63 -19.30 -1.09
CA ALA A 20 0.41 -19.63 -1.85
C ALA A 20 -0.80 -18.75 -1.50
N GLU A 21 -0.84 -18.21 -0.28
CA GLU A 21 -1.94 -17.35 0.19
C GLU A 21 -1.83 -15.91 -0.34
N LEU A 22 -0.65 -15.51 -0.84
CA LEU A 22 -0.39 -14.19 -1.40
C LEU A 22 -0.54 -14.20 -2.92
N PRO A 23 -0.89 -13.07 -3.54
CA PRO A 23 -0.77 -12.93 -4.99
C PRO A 23 0.69 -13.09 -5.42
N ALA A 24 0.91 -13.74 -6.57
CA ALA A 24 2.25 -13.95 -7.13
C ALA A 24 3.00 -12.63 -7.39
N ASP A 25 2.27 -11.56 -7.71
CA ASP A 25 2.81 -10.20 -7.80
C ASP A 25 2.19 -9.30 -6.73
N LEU A 26 2.68 -9.48 -5.49
CA LEU A 26 2.27 -8.68 -4.34
C LEU A 26 2.58 -7.19 -4.52
N PHE A 27 3.69 -6.86 -5.19
CA PHE A 27 4.08 -5.47 -5.39
C PHE A 27 3.08 -4.72 -6.27
N THR A 28 2.78 -5.27 -7.45
CA THR A 28 1.78 -4.68 -8.35
C THR A 28 0.40 -4.66 -7.70
N ALA A 29 0.03 -5.70 -6.93
CA ALA A 29 -1.23 -5.73 -6.19
C ALA A 29 -1.32 -4.57 -5.18
N CYS A 30 -0.25 -4.27 -4.45
CA CYS A 30 -0.18 -3.12 -3.54
C CYS A 30 -0.36 -1.80 -4.31
N LEU A 31 0.30 -1.64 -5.46
CA LEU A 31 0.28 -0.40 -6.23
C LEU A 31 -1.05 -0.14 -6.95
N THR A 32 -1.75 -1.19 -7.39
CA THR A 32 -2.94 -1.08 -8.25
C THR A 32 -4.25 -1.39 -7.53
N THR A 33 -4.21 -2.21 -6.48
CA THR A 33 -5.38 -2.63 -5.69
C THR A 33 -5.09 -2.56 -4.17
N PRO A 34 -4.68 -1.38 -3.65
CA PRO A 34 -4.17 -1.24 -2.28
C PRO A 34 -5.17 -1.67 -1.22
N ILE A 35 -6.45 -1.31 -1.37
CA ILE A 35 -7.49 -1.61 -0.36
C ILE A 35 -7.72 -3.11 -0.24
N ARG A 36 -7.92 -3.78 -1.38
CA ARG A 36 -8.08 -5.24 -1.42
C ARG A 36 -6.87 -5.94 -0.81
N THR A 37 -5.67 -5.51 -1.18
CA THR A 37 -4.41 -6.10 -0.72
C THR A 37 -4.21 -5.90 0.79
N ALA A 38 -4.47 -4.70 1.31
CA ALA A 38 -4.38 -4.38 2.73
C ALA A 38 -5.38 -5.20 3.57
N LEU A 39 -6.63 -5.30 3.12
CA LEU A 39 -7.66 -6.05 3.81
C LEU A 39 -7.37 -7.56 3.77
N LYS A 40 -6.93 -8.09 2.63
CA LYS A 40 -6.51 -9.49 2.52
C LYS A 40 -5.36 -9.80 3.49
N TRP A 41 -4.34 -8.96 3.54
CA TRP A 41 -3.25 -9.15 4.49
C TRP A 41 -3.69 -9.06 5.95
N HIS A 42 -4.57 -8.10 6.27
CA HIS A 42 -5.14 -7.98 7.62
C HIS A 42 -5.93 -9.24 7.99
N TRP A 43 -6.76 -9.75 7.08
CA TRP A 43 -7.49 -10.99 7.27
C TRP A 43 -6.55 -12.19 7.47
N LEU A 44 -5.53 -12.37 6.63
CA LEU A 44 -4.55 -13.46 6.80
C LEU A 44 -3.86 -13.42 8.17
N LYS A 45 -3.58 -12.22 8.68
CA LYS A 45 -2.92 -12.03 9.97
C LYS A 45 -3.84 -12.26 11.17
N TYR A 46 -5.13 -11.94 11.05
CA TYR A 46 -6.07 -11.89 12.18
C TYR A 46 -7.30 -12.79 12.04
N ASN A 47 -7.42 -13.64 11.02
CA ASN A 47 -8.59 -14.49 10.79
C ASN A 47 -8.97 -15.36 12.01
N LYS A 48 -7.98 -15.79 12.81
CA LYS A 48 -8.18 -16.56 14.05
C LYS A 48 -8.99 -15.80 15.10
N TYR A 49 -9.03 -14.47 15.05
CA TYR A 49 -9.80 -13.63 15.97
C TYR A 49 -11.25 -13.41 15.50
N PHE A 50 -11.57 -13.73 14.24
CA PHE A 50 -12.91 -13.53 13.65
C PHE A 50 -13.45 -14.83 13.01
N PRO A 51 -13.46 -15.97 13.72
CA PRO A 51 -13.84 -17.25 13.13
C PRO A 51 -15.30 -17.21 12.65
N GLY A 52 -15.51 -17.45 11.35
CA GLY A 52 -16.85 -17.58 10.75
C GLY A 52 -17.60 -16.27 10.47
N TYR A 53 -17.02 -15.11 10.80
CA TYR A 53 -17.65 -13.79 10.54
C TYR A 53 -17.17 -13.12 9.25
N ILE A 54 -15.92 -13.39 8.85
CA ILE A 54 -15.31 -12.79 7.67
C ILE A 54 -14.67 -13.92 6.85
N ASP A 55 -15.27 -14.25 5.72
CA ASP A 55 -14.65 -15.08 4.68
C ASP A 55 -13.81 -14.21 3.73
N GLU A 56 -12.88 -14.84 3.00
CA GLU A 56 -12.06 -14.13 2.02
C GLU A 56 -12.92 -13.55 0.88
N GLU A 57 -14.02 -14.22 0.53
CA GLU A 57 -14.94 -13.77 -0.52
C GLU A 57 -15.64 -12.44 -0.17
N LEU A 58 -15.86 -12.14 1.11
CA LEU A 58 -16.44 -10.88 1.57
C LEU A 58 -15.55 -9.69 1.21
N LEU A 59 -14.24 -9.88 1.09
CA LEU A 59 -13.31 -8.83 0.66
C LEU A 59 -13.61 -8.34 -0.76
N ASP A 60 -14.15 -9.22 -1.61
CA ASP A 60 -14.56 -8.90 -2.98
C ASP A 60 -16.01 -8.38 -3.06
N ARG A 61 -16.77 -8.48 -1.96
CA ARG A 61 -18.19 -8.09 -1.87
C ARG A 61 -18.45 -6.87 -1.00
N ILE A 62 -17.41 -6.10 -0.64
CA ILE A 62 -17.56 -4.87 0.14
C ILE A 62 -18.45 -3.90 -0.65
N PRO A 63 -19.59 -3.47 -0.09
CA PRO A 63 -20.54 -2.63 -0.80
C PRO A 63 -19.94 -1.25 -1.09
N GLY A 64 -20.18 -0.75 -2.29
CA GLY A 64 -19.80 0.60 -2.69
C GLY A 64 -18.81 0.68 -3.83
N THR A 65 -18.30 1.88 -4.03
CA THR A 65 -17.25 2.16 -5.03
C THR A 65 -16.17 3.05 -4.40
N PRO A 66 -14.89 2.91 -4.79
CA PRO A 66 -13.79 3.69 -4.20
C PRO A 66 -13.95 5.21 -4.32
N GLY A 67 -14.71 5.68 -5.32
CA GLY A 67 -15.00 7.11 -5.53
C GLY A 67 -16.16 7.66 -4.71
N ASN A 68 -17.07 6.79 -4.22
CA ASN A 68 -18.22 7.21 -3.43
C ASN A 68 -17.90 7.15 -1.94
N ARG A 69 -17.52 8.30 -1.36
CA ARG A 69 -17.19 8.44 0.08
C ARG A 69 -18.33 8.09 1.04
N MET A 70 -19.57 8.01 0.59
CA MET A 70 -20.71 7.58 1.42
C MET A 70 -20.89 6.06 1.46
N SER A 71 -20.08 5.33 0.69
CA SER A 71 -20.10 3.87 0.68
C SER A 71 -18.97 3.30 1.52
N LEU A 72 -19.16 2.11 2.09
CA LEU A 72 -18.17 1.48 2.96
C LEU A 72 -16.79 1.35 2.27
N LEU A 73 -16.78 0.89 1.02
CA LEU A 73 -15.53 0.80 0.25
C LEU A 73 -14.88 2.17 0.02
N GLY A 74 -15.68 3.21 -0.24
CA GLY A 74 -15.18 4.56 -0.43
C GLY A 74 -14.65 5.20 0.86
N GLU A 75 -15.26 4.92 2.02
CA GLU A 75 -14.74 5.35 3.32
C GLU A 75 -13.38 4.71 3.62
N ILE A 76 -13.24 3.39 3.43
CA ILE A 76 -11.96 2.70 3.62
C ILE A 76 -10.90 3.28 2.69
N ASN A 77 -11.23 3.51 1.41
CA ASN A 77 -10.31 4.13 0.45
C ASN A 77 -9.91 5.56 0.85
N TRP A 78 -10.84 6.33 1.42
CA TRP A 78 -10.58 7.68 1.87
C TRP A 78 -9.70 7.71 3.13
N ILE A 79 -9.95 6.83 4.10
CA ILE A 79 -9.11 6.65 5.29
C ILE A 79 -7.70 6.24 4.88
N PHE A 80 -7.57 5.25 3.98
CA PHE A 80 -6.28 4.82 3.47
C PHE A 80 -5.50 5.96 2.80
N THR A 81 -6.19 6.78 2.00
CA THR A 81 -5.61 7.98 1.39
C THR A 81 -5.13 8.96 2.47
N ALA A 82 -5.94 9.24 3.49
CA ALA A 82 -5.58 10.17 4.55
C ALA A 82 -4.37 9.67 5.38
N VAL A 83 -4.36 8.39 5.72
CA VAL A 83 -3.26 7.72 6.46
C VAL A 83 -1.96 7.80 5.68
N THR A 84 -1.94 7.36 4.43
CA THR A 84 -0.73 7.34 3.60
C THR A 84 -0.22 8.74 3.27
N ASP A 85 -1.12 9.69 3.02
CA ASP A 85 -0.75 11.08 2.78
C ASP A 85 -0.14 11.74 4.04
N THR A 86 -0.68 11.44 5.22
CA THR A 86 -0.15 11.92 6.49
C THR A 86 1.23 11.33 6.78
N ILE A 87 1.41 10.02 6.57
CA ILE A 87 2.72 9.36 6.72
C ILE A 87 3.75 10.02 5.81
N ALA A 88 3.40 10.26 4.53
CA ALA A 88 4.27 10.92 3.57
C ALA A 88 4.64 12.35 4.01
N TRP A 89 3.66 13.14 4.43
CA TRP A 89 3.86 14.52 4.87
C TRP A 89 4.76 14.61 6.11
N CYS A 90 4.58 13.71 7.08
CA CYS A 90 5.39 13.69 8.30
C CYS A 90 6.80 13.12 8.08
N SER A 91 7.01 12.29 7.05
CA SER A 91 8.26 11.55 6.86
C SER A 91 9.23 12.19 5.87
N PHE A 92 8.73 12.95 4.89
CA PHE A 92 9.52 13.42 3.75
C PHE A 92 9.73 14.95 3.74
N PRO A 93 10.86 15.45 3.21
CA PRO A 93 11.07 16.89 3.04
C PRO A 93 9.98 17.52 2.16
N PRO A 94 9.60 18.80 2.39
CA PRO A 94 8.53 19.46 1.64
C PRO A 94 8.69 19.39 0.11
N GLU A 95 9.90 19.61 -0.41
CA GLU A 95 10.15 19.57 -1.86
C GLU A 95 9.90 18.19 -2.46
N LEU A 96 10.35 17.14 -1.78
CA LEU A 96 10.15 15.75 -2.21
C LEU A 96 8.68 15.35 -2.14
N PHE A 97 7.99 15.76 -1.06
CA PHE A 97 6.57 15.54 -0.90
C PHE A 97 5.78 16.22 -2.03
N GLN A 98 6.07 17.49 -2.32
CA GLN A 98 5.40 18.22 -3.40
C GLN A 98 5.61 17.53 -4.76
N LYS A 99 6.86 17.11 -5.05
CA LYS A 99 7.20 16.43 -6.30
C LYS A 99 6.45 15.10 -6.46
N LEU A 100 6.40 14.26 -5.43
CA LEU A 100 5.89 12.88 -5.56
C LEU A 100 4.42 12.72 -5.19
N PHE A 101 3.87 13.56 -4.32
CA PHE A 101 2.52 13.42 -3.75
C PHE A 101 1.56 14.55 -4.16
N ARG A 102 2.01 15.59 -4.87
CA ARG A 102 1.16 16.72 -5.27
C ARG A 102 1.23 17.11 -6.74
N GLN A 103 2.32 16.83 -7.45
CA GLN A 103 2.53 17.30 -8.82
C GLN A 103 1.64 16.60 -9.86
N ASP A 104 1.53 15.26 -9.77
CA ASP A 104 0.73 14.45 -10.70
C ASP A 104 -0.15 13.47 -9.91
N LEU A 105 -1.41 13.35 -10.32
CA LEU A 105 -2.41 12.54 -9.60
C LEU A 105 -2.09 11.04 -9.62
N LEU A 106 -1.59 10.53 -10.74
CA LEU A 106 -1.24 9.12 -10.88
C LEU A 106 0.02 8.81 -10.08
N VAL A 107 1.07 9.63 -10.21
CA VAL A 107 2.30 9.50 -9.43
C VAL A 107 2.00 9.55 -7.94
N ALA A 108 1.19 10.52 -7.49
CA ALA A 108 0.79 10.63 -6.09
C ALA A 108 -0.03 9.43 -5.60
N SER A 109 -0.88 8.85 -6.45
CA SER A 109 -1.61 7.63 -6.14
C SER A 109 -0.66 6.44 -5.97
N ILE A 110 0.23 6.23 -6.93
CA ILE A 110 1.20 5.13 -6.91
C ILE A 110 2.12 5.25 -5.69
N TYR A 111 2.61 6.45 -5.35
CA TYR A 111 3.49 6.65 -4.20
C TYR A 111 2.79 6.45 -2.85
N ARG A 112 1.52 6.85 -2.72
CA ARG A 112 0.70 6.49 -1.53
C ARG A 112 0.58 4.98 -1.39
N ASN A 113 0.30 4.29 -2.49
CA ASN A 113 0.17 2.84 -2.54
C ASN A 113 1.52 2.13 -2.32
N TYR A 114 2.62 2.75 -2.72
CA TYR A 114 3.98 2.25 -2.48
C TYR A 114 4.30 2.20 -0.98
N LEU A 115 3.81 3.15 -0.16
CA LEU A 115 4.00 3.07 1.30
C LEU A 115 3.37 1.81 1.88
N LEU A 116 2.22 1.38 1.36
CA LEU A 116 1.60 0.12 1.73
C LEU A 116 2.47 -1.07 1.30
N ALA A 117 3.01 -1.04 0.07
CA ALA A 117 3.93 -2.07 -0.41
C ALA A 117 5.16 -2.17 0.50
N GLU A 118 5.73 -1.04 0.90
CA GLU A 118 6.88 -0.98 1.82
C GLU A 118 6.56 -1.67 3.15
N ARG A 119 5.35 -1.46 3.71
CA ARG A 119 4.93 -2.11 4.96
C ARG A 119 4.71 -3.60 4.79
N LEU A 120 3.94 -4.00 3.78
CA LEU A 120 3.51 -5.38 3.57
C LEU A 120 4.67 -6.29 3.18
N MET A 121 5.47 -5.87 2.20
CA MET A 121 6.54 -6.71 1.66
C MET A 121 7.66 -6.92 2.66
N ARG A 122 7.94 -5.94 3.53
CA ARG A 122 8.90 -6.09 4.63
C ARG A 122 8.52 -7.16 5.63
N ALA A 123 7.22 -7.41 5.83
CA ALA A 123 6.76 -8.52 6.67
C ALA A 123 7.17 -9.90 6.11
N PHE A 124 7.51 -9.97 4.83
CA PHE A 124 7.97 -11.18 4.14
C PHE A 124 9.46 -11.11 3.76
N GLY A 125 10.23 -10.21 4.37
CA GLY A 125 11.67 -10.09 4.13
C GLY A 125 12.04 -9.42 2.80
N CYS A 126 11.08 -8.82 2.10
CA CYS A 126 11.28 -8.16 0.83
C CYS A 126 11.23 -6.63 0.99
N HIS A 127 12.17 -5.91 0.40
CA HIS A 127 12.37 -4.48 0.61
C HIS A 127 12.18 -3.69 -0.69
N PRO A 128 10.97 -3.16 -0.94
CA PRO A 128 10.73 -2.30 -2.08
C PRO A 128 11.68 -1.10 -2.11
N CYS A 129 12.07 -0.72 -3.32
CA CYS A 129 12.99 0.38 -3.57
C CYS A 129 12.36 1.42 -4.49
N SER A 130 12.71 2.68 -4.29
CA SER A 130 12.22 3.80 -5.11
C SER A 130 13.35 4.72 -5.56
N TRP A 131 13.15 5.36 -6.70
CA TRP A 131 13.90 6.53 -7.13
C TRP A 131 12.93 7.67 -7.45
N PRO A 132 13.03 8.84 -6.79
CA PRO A 132 13.96 9.17 -5.70
C PRO A 132 13.82 8.26 -4.47
N LYS A 133 14.92 8.08 -3.73
CA LYS A 133 14.95 7.22 -2.53
C LYS A 133 14.11 7.81 -1.41
N LEU A 134 13.11 7.06 -0.96
CA LEU A 134 12.30 7.42 0.21
C LEU A 134 12.92 6.91 1.51
N LYS A 135 12.68 7.62 2.60
CA LYS A 135 12.96 7.13 3.96
C LYS A 135 12.00 5.99 4.30
N PRO A 136 12.41 4.99 5.09
CA PRO A 136 11.51 3.91 5.49
C PRO A 136 10.30 4.42 6.31
N THR A 137 9.10 3.95 5.99
CA THR A 137 7.83 4.36 6.62
C THR A 137 7.00 3.20 7.16
N HIS A 138 7.42 1.96 6.94
CA HIS A 138 6.71 0.73 7.34
C HIS A 138 6.32 0.65 8.83
N ASN A 139 7.08 1.29 9.72
CA ASN A 139 6.85 1.30 11.17
C ASN A 139 6.34 2.66 11.71
N HIS A 140 5.85 3.55 10.84
CA HIS A 140 5.27 4.83 11.28
C HIS A 140 4.07 4.58 12.21
N HIS A 141 3.87 5.37 13.27
CA HIS A 141 2.86 5.10 14.30
C HIS A 141 1.38 5.24 13.84
N ILE A 142 1.14 5.83 12.66
CA ILE A 142 -0.21 6.04 12.09
C ILE A 142 -0.77 4.78 11.42
N TRP A 143 0.11 3.83 11.11
CA TRP A 143 -0.19 2.59 10.40
C TRP A 143 -1.00 1.58 11.21
#